data_AF-A0A979FIW6-F1
#
_entry.id   AF-A0A979FIW6-F1
#
_cell.length_a   1.000
_cell.length_b   1.000
_cell.length_c   1.000
_cell.angle_alpha   90.00
_cell.angle_beta   90.00
_cell.angle_gamma   90.00
#
_symmetry.space_group_name_H-M   'P 1'
#
loop_
_entity.id
_entity.type
_entity.pdbx_description
1 polymer ?
#
loop_
_entity_poly.entity_id
_entity_poly.type
_entity_poly.pdbx_seq_one_letter_code
_entity_poly.pdbx_strand_id
1 'polypeptide(L)'
;YFVEAGALDGEYLSNTLRLEREQGWTGLLVEPDMDNYKQLLKTNRKAWTSPTCLALKDYPETVVIAKMRNLRPQINWLWRATTYIRTEERDHPQYSEAKSVTQYDTAHCPVRPCAIPVPGAQREPRGLLQLGHRDD
;
A
#
# COMPACT_ATOMS: atom_id res chain seq x y z
N TYR A 1 11.25 -14.77 0.82
CA TYR A 1 10.61 -13.44 0.91
C TYR A 1 9.81 -13.22 -0.37
N PHE A 2 8.60 -12.64 -0.33
CA PHE A 2 7.76 -12.42 -1.52
C PHE A 2 7.36 -10.94 -1.71
N VAL A 3 6.95 -10.60 -2.93
CA VAL A 3 6.23 -9.35 -3.26
C VAL A 3 5.00 -9.73 -4.08
N GLU A 4 3.82 -9.28 -3.68
CA GLU A 4 2.56 -9.49 -4.39
C GLU A 4 1.98 -8.15 -4.84
N ALA A 5 1.86 -7.95 -6.15
CA ALA A 5 1.22 -6.78 -6.73
C ALA A 5 -0.23 -7.11 -7.11
N GLY A 6 -1.18 -6.28 -6.67
CA GLY A 6 -2.61 -6.58 -6.78
C GLY A 6 -3.07 -7.53 -5.67
N ALA A 7 -2.74 -7.21 -4.42
CA ALA A 7 -2.99 -8.07 -3.27
C ALA A 7 -4.48 -8.19 -2.88
N LEU A 8 -5.37 -7.38 -3.46
CA LEU A 8 -6.81 -7.43 -3.22
C LEU A 8 -7.18 -7.32 -1.72
N ASP A 9 -7.88 -8.30 -1.14
CA ASP A 9 -8.14 -8.39 0.30
C ASP A 9 -7.07 -9.19 1.06
N GLY A 10 -6.02 -9.65 0.39
CA GLY A 10 -4.95 -10.43 0.99
C GLY A 10 -5.30 -11.89 1.25
N GLU A 11 -6.45 -12.39 0.82
CA GLU A 11 -6.78 -13.82 0.94
C GLU A 11 -7.35 -14.39 -0.35
N TYR A 12 -8.37 -13.73 -0.90
CA TYR A 12 -9.03 -14.18 -2.12
C TYR A 12 -8.08 -14.04 -3.31
N LEU A 13 -7.86 -15.16 -4.01
CA LEU A 13 -6.92 -15.28 -5.14
C LEU A 13 -5.46 -14.91 -4.80
N SER A 14 -5.08 -14.90 -3.52
CA SER A 14 -3.69 -14.60 -3.16
C SER A 14 -2.75 -15.71 -3.62
N ASN A 15 -1.69 -15.30 -4.34
CA ASN A 15 -0.64 -16.19 -4.81
C ASN A 15 0.40 -16.48 -3.72
N THR A 16 0.51 -15.60 -2.71
CA THR A 16 1.55 -15.69 -1.68
C THR A 16 1.07 -16.27 -0.35
N LEU A 17 -0.24 -16.41 -0.15
CA LEU A 17 -0.80 -16.91 1.11
C LEU A 17 -0.27 -18.29 1.50
N ARG A 18 -0.11 -19.18 0.51
CA ARG A 18 0.48 -20.50 0.71
C ARG A 18 1.95 -20.42 1.14
N LEU A 19 2.73 -19.53 0.54
CA LEU A 19 4.14 -19.31 0.91
C LEU A 19 4.24 -18.82 2.36
N GLU A 20 3.34 -17.91 2.78
CA GLU A 20 3.29 -17.41 4.15
C GLU A 20 2.92 -18.50 5.15
N ARG A 21 1.83 -19.23 4.90
CA ARG A 21 1.28 -20.20 5.85
C ARG A 21 2.12 -21.47 5.97
N GLU A 22 2.62 -21.98 4.85
CA GLU A 22 3.22 -23.32 4.80
C GLU A 22 4.74 -23.30 4.73
N GLN A 23 5.34 -22.23 4.19
CA GLN A 23 6.79 -22.14 4.03
C GLN A 23 7.43 -21.14 4.97
N GLY A 24 6.62 -20.43 5.79
CA GLY A 24 7.11 -19.43 6.75
C GLY A 24 7.66 -18.18 6.07
N TRP A 25 7.30 -17.91 4.82
CA TRP A 25 7.73 -16.70 4.12
C TRP A 25 7.00 -15.47 4.67
N THR A 26 7.66 -14.33 4.66
CA THR A 26 7.02 -13.02 4.79
C THR A 26 7.36 -12.18 3.56
N GLY A 27 6.73 -11.02 3.42
CA GLY A 27 6.85 -10.23 2.21
C GLY A 27 6.10 -8.91 2.26
N LEU A 28 5.86 -8.37 1.07
CA LEU A 28 5.13 -7.13 0.83
C LEU A 28 3.89 -7.41 -0.04
N LEU A 29 2.74 -6.90 0.38
CA LEU A 29 1.47 -6.92 -0.33
C LEU A 29 1.15 -5.50 -0.83
N VAL A 30 1.03 -5.31 -2.14
CA VAL A 30 0.79 -4.01 -2.77
C VAL A 30 -0.62 -3.98 -3.37
N GLU A 31 -1.44 -3.03 -2.96
CA GLU A 31 -2.82 -2.88 -3.46
C GLU A 31 -3.25 -1.40 -3.53
N PRO A 32 -3.27 -0.77 -4.71
CA PRO A 32 -3.58 0.65 -4.85
C PRO A 32 -5.07 0.98 -4.73
N ASP A 33 -6.00 0.02 -4.91
CA ASP A 33 -7.42 0.29 -4.72
C ASP A 33 -7.74 0.37 -3.22
N MET A 34 -8.05 1.57 -2.74
CA MET A 34 -8.33 1.83 -1.34
C MET A 34 -9.51 1.03 -0.76
N ASP A 35 -10.46 0.57 -1.58
CA ASP A 35 -11.56 -0.27 -1.07
C ASP A 35 -11.07 -1.70 -0.82
N ASN A 36 -10.24 -2.25 -1.71
CA ASN A 36 -9.59 -3.54 -1.50
C ASN A 36 -8.57 -3.45 -0.37
N TYR A 37 -7.74 -2.41 -0.34
CA TYR A 37 -6.73 -2.20 0.68
C TYR A 37 -7.32 -2.14 2.10
N LYS A 38 -8.49 -1.50 2.29
CA LYS A 38 -9.20 -1.52 3.58
C LYS A 38 -9.59 -2.94 4.02
N GLN A 39 -9.89 -3.83 3.07
CA GLN A 39 -10.18 -5.23 3.36
C GLN A 39 -8.89 -6.00 3.64
N LEU A 40 -7.82 -5.72 2.89
CA LEU A 40 -6.48 -6.26 3.16
C LEU A 40 -5.99 -5.97 4.58
N LEU A 41 -6.21 -4.75 5.10
CA LEU A 41 -5.85 -4.43 6.48
C LEU A 41 -6.60 -5.29 7.51
N LYS A 42 -7.82 -5.75 7.19
CA LYS A 42 -8.64 -6.58 8.09
C LYS A 42 -8.20 -8.04 8.09
N THR A 43 -7.58 -8.53 7.03
CA THR A 43 -7.10 -9.92 6.98
C THR A 43 -5.85 -10.13 7.82
N ASN A 44 -5.14 -9.04 8.19
CA ASN A 44 -4.03 -9.06 9.14
C ASN A 44 -2.95 -10.11 8.79
N ARG A 45 -2.61 -10.17 7.50
CA ARG A 45 -1.54 -11.01 6.95
C ARG A 45 -0.21 -10.75 7.68
N LYS A 46 0.63 -11.79 7.83
CA LYS A 46 1.99 -11.66 8.40
C LYS A 46 2.98 -11.11 7.36
N ALA A 47 2.60 -10.01 6.72
CA ALA A 47 3.31 -9.35 5.66
C ALA A 47 3.12 -7.83 5.77
N TRP A 48 4.04 -7.08 5.19
CA TRP A 48 3.92 -5.63 5.08
C TRP A 48 2.87 -5.31 4.01
N THR A 49 2.18 -4.19 4.12
CA THR A 49 1.17 -3.77 3.14
C THR A 49 1.48 -2.35 2.64
N SER A 50 1.22 -2.08 1.36
CA SER A 50 1.38 -0.76 0.75
C SER A 50 0.20 -0.42 -0.15
N PRO A 51 -0.47 0.73 0.03
CA PRO A 51 -1.58 1.15 -0.81
C PRO A 51 -1.15 2.01 -2.00
N THR A 52 -0.05 1.64 -2.65
CA THR A 52 0.57 2.41 -3.73
C THR A 52 0.54 1.66 -5.05
N CYS A 53 0.67 2.38 -6.16
CA CYS A 53 1.00 1.77 -7.45
C CYS A 53 2.49 1.43 -7.53
N LEU A 54 2.86 0.52 -8.43
CA LEU A 54 4.24 0.31 -8.85
C LEU A 54 4.51 1.15 -10.10
N ALA A 55 5.51 2.02 -10.03
CA ALA A 55 5.90 2.87 -11.15
C ALA A 55 7.08 2.25 -11.92
N LEU A 56 7.13 2.52 -13.22
CA LEU A 56 8.29 2.18 -14.06
C LEU A 56 9.39 3.24 -14.00
N LYS A 57 9.05 4.42 -13.47
CA LYS A 57 9.94 5.57 -13.30
C LYS A 57 10.52 5.56 -11.88
N ASP A 58 11.69 6.16 -11.73
CA ASP A 58 12.42 6.29 -10.47
C ASP A 58 11.96 7.49 -9.62
N TYR A 59 10.90 8.17 -10.04
CA TYR A 59 10.25 9.26 -9.34
C TYR A 59 8.77 8.96 -9.07
N PRO A 60 8.19 9.52 -7.99
CA PRO A 60 6.78 9.32 -7.68
C PRO A 60 5.87 9.97 -8.72
N GLU A 61 4.77 9.28 -9.03
CA GLU A 61 3.71 9.80 -9.90
C GLU A 61 2.35 9.65 -9.23
N THR A 62 1.47 10.60 -9.54
CA THR A 62 0.06 10.52 -9.18
C THR A 62 -0.72 10.07 -10.40
N VAL A 63 -1.50 9.02 -10.24
CA VAL A 63 -2.36 8.47 -11.29
C VAL A 63 -3.80 8.41 -10.81
N VAL A 64 -4.74 8.48 -11.75
CA VAL A 64 -6.15 8.20 -11.48
C VAL A 64 -6.41 6.74 -11.78
N ILE A 65 -6.92 6.01 -10.79
CA ILE A 65 -7.43 4.65 -10.99
C ILE A 65 -8.93 4.71 -11.25
N ALA A 66 -9.38 3.97 -12.25
CA ALA A 66 -10.79 3.75 -12.51
C ALA A 66 -11.18 2.34 -12.06
N LYS A 67 -12.34 2.25 -11.41
CA LYS A 67 -12.97 0.99 -11.02
C LYS A 67 -14.35 0.88 -11.63
N MET A 68 -14.73 -0.33 -12.00
CA MET A 68 -16.09 -0.60 -12.44
C MET A 68 -17.01 -0.64 -11.23
N ARG A 69 -18.09 0.15 -11.24
CA ARG A 69 -19.08 0.12 -10.15
C ARG A 69 -19.79 -1.23 -10.13
N ASN A 70 -20.10 -1.73 -8.93
CA ASN A 70 -20.86 -2.95 -8.69
C ASN A 70 -22.27 -2.86 -9.31
N LEU A 71 -22.38 -3.11 -10.60
CA LEU A 71 -23.64 -3.08 -11.34
C LEU A 71 -24.44 -4.37 -11.15
N ARG A 72 -23.80 -5.48 -10.72
CA ARG A 72 -24.45 -6.79 -10.51
C ARG A 72 -23.86 -7.54 -9.30
N PRO A 73 -24.69 -7.90 -8.29
CA PRO A 73 -24.25 -8.61 -7.08
C PRO A 73 -23.61 -9.99 -7.35
N GLN A 74 -24.05 -10.66 -8.42
CA GLN A 74 -23.69 -12.04 -8.73
C GLN A 74 -22.21 -12.23 -9.13
N ILE A 75 -21.48 -11.15 -9.45
CA ILE A 75 -20.09 -11.20 -9.95
C ILE A 75 -19.19 -10.24 -9.16
N ASN A 76 -19.46 -10.07 -7.86
CA ASN A 76 -18.77 -9.11 -7.00
C ASN A 76 -17.23 -9.25 -7.02
N TRP A 77 -16.71 -10.48 -7.12
CA TRP A 77 -15.27 -10.70 -7.15
C TRP A 77 -14.59 -10.11 -8.40
N LEU A 78 -15.25 -10.17 -9.57
CA LEU A 78 -14.69 -9.63 -10.82
C LEU A 78 -14.56 -8.12 -10.72
N TRP A 79 -15.58 -7.44 -10.19
CA TRP A 79 -15.56 -5.98 -10.05
C TRP A 79 -14.47 -5.48 -9.11
N ARG A 80 -14.09 -6.28 -8.12
CA ARG A 80 -12.97 -5.96 -7.21
C ARG A 80 -11.61 -6.11 -7.88
N ALA A 81 -11.51 -6.90 -8.94
CA ALA A 81 -10.26 -7.18 -9.64
C ALA A 81 -10.10 -6.40 -10.96
N THR A 82 -11.05 -5.52 -11.31
CA THR A 82 -11.04 -4.76 -12.58
C THR A 82 -10.64 -3.30 -12.42
N THR A 83 -9.85 -2.97 -11.39
CA THR A 83 -9.27 -1.64 -11.23
C THR A 83 -8.08 -1.47 -12.18
N TYR A 84 -8.07 -0.36 -12.93
CA TYR A 84 -7.00 -0.04 -13.89
C TYR A 84 -6.60 1.43 -13.83
N ILE A 85 -5.36 1.71 -14.21
CA ILE A 85 -4.83 3.07 -14.32
C ILE A 85 -5.42 3.72 -15.58
N ARG A 86 -5.97 4.92 -15.45
CA ARG A 86 -6.40 5.75 -16.58
C ARG A 86 -5.17 6.43 -17.19
N THR A 87 -4.96 6.25 -18.49
CA THR A 87 -3.78 6.77 -19.22
C THR A 87 -4.08 7.93 -20.16
N GLU A 88 -5.36 8.34 -20.33
CA GLU A 88 -5.71 9.44 -21.23
C GLU A 88 -5.80 10.80 -20.52
N GLU A 89 -5.04 11.78 -21.03
CA GLU A 89 -5.04 13.18 -20.56
C GLU A 89 -6.41 13.87 -20.69
N ARG A 90 -7.30 13.39 -21.58
CA ARG A 90 -8.59 14.00 -21.87
C ARG A 90 -9.64 13.84 -20.75
N ASP A 91 -9.42 12.94 -19.80
CA ASP A 91 -10.31 12.72 -18.64
C ASP A 91 -9.88 13.51 -17.38
N HIS A 92 -8.68 14.12 -17.39
CA HIS A 92 -8.13 14.83 -16.22
C HIS A 92 -8.92 16.07 -15.77
N PRO A 93 -9.47 16.95 -16.65
CA PRO A 93 -10.12 18.17 -16.19
C PRO A 93 -11.50 17.94 -15.57
N GLN A 94 -12.13 16.76 -15.74
CA GLN A 94 -13.45 16.47 -15.17
C GLN A 94 -13.40 16.01 -13.70
N TYR A 95 -12.24 15.65 -13.19
CA TYR A 95 -12.05 15.12 -11.84
C TYR A 95 -11.07 15.95 -11.01
N SER A 96 -11.07 17.27 -11.21
CA SER A 96 -10.32 18.24 -10.40
C SER A 96 -10.63 18.15 -8.89
N GLU A 97 -11.74 17.51 -8.52
CA GLU A 97 -12.13 17.24 -7.12
C GLU A 97 -11.85 15.81 -6.64
N ALA A 98 -11.27 14.93 -7.48
CA ALA A 98 -10.90 13.59 -7.04
C ALA A 98 -9.85 13.72 -5.93
N LYS A 99 -10.16 13.20 -4.74
CA LYS A 99 -9.24 13.14 -3.62
C LYS A 99 -8.05 12.26 -4.01
N SER A 100 -6.95 12.89 -4.42
CA SER A 100 -5.65 12.25 -4.45
C SER A 100 -5.23 11.98 -3.02
N VAL A 101 -5.10 10.70 -2.66
CA VAL A 101 -4.47 10.32 -1.40
C VAL A 101 -3.01 10.08 -1.73
N THR A 102 -2.20 11.13 -1.65
CA THR A 102 -0.74 11.00 -1.72
C THR A 102 -0.25 10.59 -0.34
N GLN A 103 0.20 9.35 -0.18
CA GLN A 103 0.88 8.95 1.06
C GLN A 103 2.36 9.38 1.11
N TYR A 104 2.85 10.03 0.05
CA TYR A 104 4.24 10.43 -0.09
C TYR A 104 4.72 11.50 0.92
N ASP A 105 3.82 12.21 1.61
CA ASP A 105 4.21 13.11 2.71
C ASP A 105 4.94 12.36 3.83
N THR A 106 4.71 11.04 3.90
CA THR A 106 5.60 10.10 4.58
C THR A 106 5.85 8.93 3.64
N ALA A 107 6.78 9.08 2.71
CA ALA A 107 7.46 7.91 2.16
C ALA A 107 7.93 7.09 3.36
N HIS A 108 7.22 5.99 3.66
CA HIS A 108 7.62 5.04 4.68
C HIS A 108 8.83 4.33 4.11
N CYS A 109 9.98 5.01 4.17
CA CYS A 109 11.25 4.32 4.29
C CYS A 109 11.04 3.40 5.49
N PRO A 110 11.15 2.06 5.34
CA PRO A 110 11.09 1.17 6.48
C PRO A 110 12.32 1.44 7.35
N VAL A 111 12.30 2.51 8.13
CA VAL A 111 13.22 2.72 9.25
C VAL A 111 12.79 1.71 10.31
N ARG A 112 13.26 0.48 10.18
CA ARG A 112 13.78 -0.18 11.37
C ARG A 112 15.28 0.01 11.31
N PRO A 113 15.92 0.53 12.38
CA PRO A 113 17.36 0.59 12.41
C PRO A 113 17.88 -0.83 12.19
N CYS A 114 18.79 -1.00 11.24
CA CYS A 114 19.70 -2.13 11.25
C CYS A 114 20.40 -2.11 12.61
N ALA A 115 19.82 -2.78 13.60
CA ALA A 115 20.50 -3.07 14.85
C ALA A 115 21.49 -4.20 14.56
N ILE A 116 22.57 -3.85 13.86
CA ILE A 116 23.84 -4.54 14.08
C ILE A 116 24.28 -4.04 15.46
N PRO A 117 24.37 -4.89 16.48
CA PRO A 117 24.81 -4.45 17.80
C PRO A 117 26.27 -3.99 17.69
N VAL A 118 26.49 -2.68 17.79
CA VAL A 118 27.82 -2.12 18.05
C VAL A 118 28.11 -2.38 19.53
N PRO A 119 29.23 -3.01 19.91
CA PRO A 119 29.56 -3.22 21.31
C PRO A 119 29.68 -1.86 22.04
N GLY A 120 28.81 -1.62 23.03
CA GLY A 120 28.97 -0.50 23.98
C GLY A 120 27.88 0.58 24.04
N ALA A 121 26.80 0.52 23.23
CA ALA A 121 25.73 1.52 23.31
C ALA A 121 24.65 1.14 24.35
N GLN A 122 24.58 1.88 25.47
CA GLN A 122 23.50 1.77 26.45
C GLN A 122 22.23 2.51 25.96
N ARG A 123 21.05 1.96 26.28
CA ARG A 123 19.74 2.54 25.94
C ARG A 123 19.30 3.53 27.01
N GLU A 124 18.93 4.74 26.62
CA GLU A 124 18.12 5.67 27.44
C GLU A 124 16.62 5.51 27.12
N PRO A 125 15.71 5.71 28.11
CA PRO A 125 14.30 5.40 27.95
C PRO A 125 13.49 6.59 27.40
N ARG A 126 12.70 6.28 26.37
CA ARG A 126 11.40 6.88 25.97
C ARG A 126 11.12 8.33 26.41
N GLY A 127 11.21 9.26 25.45
CA GLY A 127 10.55 10.57 25.50
C GLY A 127 9.76 10.83 24.22
N LEU A 128 8.48 11.19 24.37
CA LEU A 128 7.62 11.75 23.32
C LEU A 128 8.32 12.95 22.64
N LEU A 129 8.31 13.03 21.31
CA LEU A 129 8.67 14.26 20.59
C LEU A 129 7.40 14.94 20.09
N GLN A 130 7.14 16.11 20.66
CA GLN A 130 6.07 17.03 20.36
C GLN A 130 6.50 17.94 19.20
N LEU A 131 5.58 18.26 18.30
CA LEU A 131 5.78 19.12 17.12
C LEU A 131 6.23 20.54 17.54
N GLY A 132 7.38 20.98 17.04
CA GLY A 132 7.81 22.37 17.08
C GLY A 132 7.54 23.05 15.74
N HIS A 133 6.67 24.06 15.77
CA HIS A 133 6.51 25.07 14.71
C HIS A 133 7.85 25.81 14.53
N ARG A 134 8.23 26.10 13.29
CA ARG A 134 9.30 27.05 13.00
C ARG A 134 8.72 28.15 12.13
N ASP A 135 8.58 29.31 12.74
CA ASP A 135 8.56 30.60 12.06
C ASP A 135 9.94 30.81 11.40
N ASP A 136 9.92 31.25 10.14
CA ASP A 136 10.81 32.23 9.52
C ASP A 136 10.19 32.69 8.19
#